data_AF-A0A8T2V571-F1
#
_entry.id   AF-A0A8T2V571-F1
#
_cell.length_a   1.000
_cell.length_b   1.000
_cell.length_c   1.000
_cell.angle_alpha   90.00
_cell.angle_beta   90.00
_cell.angle_gamma   90.00
#
_symmetry.space_group_name_H-M   'P 1'
#
loop_
_entity.id
_entity.type
_entity.pdbx_description
1 polymer ?
#
loop_
_entity_poly.entity_id
_entity_poly.type
_entity_poly.pdbx_seq_one_letter_code
_entity_poly.pdbx_strand_id
1 'polypeptide(L)'
;MHASAIFFSPASLAVGRALQLPNISNDLQSLKLLPQSISQALPKLKQGNLLKLTGLFGVQKGSSMELEMENTLAHCSYKSEHEIRACVTSGEDMVSFITKAMGSKLTVYSTPLSVMESATVVDIVKVASRGRKVASCHNMKFPSLLFSCHMSATSELMQVSLKSTDGHTTTRPAICHMDTSYWNPSHIAFQVLNLEPGKGSVCHWFPENSFIFVES
;
A
#
# COMPACT_ATOMS: atom_id res chain seq x y z
N MET A 1 7.63 -13.07 -4.33
CA MET A 1 6.20 -12.67 -4.39
C MET A 1 5.83 -12.53 -5.87
N HIS A 2 4.91 -13.35 -6.37
CA HIS A 2 4.39 -13.17 -7.73
C HIS A 2 3.48 -11.95 -7.75
N ALA A 3 4.01 -10.81 -8.22
CA ALA A 3 3.28 -9.55 -8.32
C ALA A 3 2.04 -9.61 -9.26
N SER A 4 1.86 -10.69 -10.03
CA SER A 4 0.87 -10.76 -11.10
C SER A 4 -0.59 -10.85 -10.64
N ALA A 5 -0.87 -11.24 -9.38
CA ALA A 5 -2.25 -11.35 -8.88
C ALA A 5 -2.71 -10.15 -8.03
N ILE A 6 -1.81 -9.21 -7.71
CA ILE A 6 -2.13 -8.05 -6.86
C ILE A 6 -2.91 -6.99 -7.65
N PHE A 7 -2.51 -6.75 -8.91
CA PHE A 7 -3.10 -5.74 -9.78
C PHE A 7 -4.15 -6.34 -10.72
N PHE A 8 -5.24 -5.61 -10.95
CA PHE A 8 -6.32 -6.02 -11.84
C PHE A 8 -7.03 -4.80 -12.45
N SER A 9 -7.80 -5.00 -13.53
CA SER A 9 -8.61 -3.94 -14.12
C SER A 9 -9.93 -3.80 -13.35
N PRO A 10 -10.50 -2.59 -13.19
CA PRO A 10 -11.79 -2.43 -12.50
C PRO A 10 -12.89 -3.35 -13.06
N ALA A 11 -12.90 -3.55 -14.37
CA ALA A 11 -13.90 -4.37 -15.07
C ALA A 11 -13.83 -5.87 -14.73
N SER A 12 -12.70 -6.37 -14.21
CA SER A 12 -12.58 -7.79 -13.84
C SER A 12 -13.28 -8.13 -12.52
N LEU A 13 -13.70 -7.12 -11.75
CA LEU A 13 -14.34 -7.28 -10.45
C LEU A 13 -15.86 -7.14 -10.59
N ALA A 14 -16.59 -8.25 -10.48
CA ALA A 14 -18.05 -8.29 -10.58
C ALA A 14 -18.63 -9.34 -9.63
N VAL A 15 -19.84 -9.12 -9.12
CA VAL A 15 -20.57 -10.10 -8.29
C VAL A 15 -20.76 -11.40 -9.07
N GLY A 16 -20.54 -12.53 -8.39
CA GLY A 16 -20.56 -13.88 -8.97
C GLY A 16 -19.25 -14.30 -9.65
N ARG A 17 -18.27 -13.40 -9.80
CA ARG A 17 -16.97 -13.72 -10.42
C ARG A 17 -16.11 -14.55 -9.47
N ALA A 18 -15.62 -15.69 -9.96
CA ALA A 18 -14.55 -16.44 -9.29
C ALA A 18 -13.20 -15.74 -9.54
N LEU A 19 -12.41 -15.58 -8.47
CA LEU A 19 -11.12 -14.91 -8.45
C LEU A 19 -10.06 -15.85 -7.87
N GLN A 20 -8.86 -15.78 -8.46
CA GLN A 20 -7.65 -16.21 -7.79
C GLN A 20 -7.06 -15.01 -7.05
N LEU A 21 -6.95 -15.13 -5.74
CA LEU A 21 -6.50 -14.05 -4.87
C LEU A 21 -4.99 -14.14 -4.66
N PRO A 22 -4.28 -13.01 -4.69
CA PRO A 22 -2.87 -12.98 -4.36
C PRO A 22 -2.68 -13.32 -2.88
N ASN A 23 -1.55 -13.97 -2.58
CA ASN A 23 -1.02 -13.93 -1.22
C ASN A 23 -0.62 -12.48 -0.91
N ILE A 24 -1.37 -11.87 0.00
CA ILE A 24 -1.15 -10.51 0.51
C ILE A 24 -0.50 -10.49 1.89
N SER A 25 -0.17 -11.68 2.41
CA SER A 25 0.63 -11.78 3.60
C SER A 25 2.03 -11.28 3.30
N ASN A 26 2.59 -10.60 4.29
CA ASN A 26 3.95 -10.11 4.24
C ASN A 26 4.72 -10.71 5.42
N ASP A 27 5.98 -11.04 5.18
CA ASP A 27 6.91 -11.54 6.22
C ASP A 27 7.29 -10.44 7.24
N LEU A 28 6.54 -9.35 7.31
CA LEU A 28 6.78 -8.19 8.16
C LEU A 28 5.98 -8.25 9.47
N GLN A 29 5.23 -9.33 9.72
CA GLN A 29 4.45 -9.51 10.95
C GLN A 29 5.31 -9.51 12.23
N SER A 30 6.59 -9.84 12.12
CA SER A 30 7.54 -9.79 13.25
C SER A 30 8.16 -8.41 13.49
N LEU A 31 8.02 -7.48 12.53
CA LEU A 31 8.59 -6.14 12.64
C LEU A 31 7.72 -5.25 13.51
N LYS A 32 8.37 -4.45 14.35
CA LYS A 32 7.71 -3.51 15.24
C LYS A 32 7.88 -2.08 14.73
N LEU A 33 6.88 -1.25 15.01
CA LEU A 33 7.02 0.20 14.88
C LEU A 33 8.08 0.70 15.85
N LEU A 34 8.84 1.70 15.43
CA LEU A 34 9.74 2.39 16.32
C LEU A 34 8.91 3.32 17.22
N PRO A 35 9.27 3.44 18.51
CA PRO A 35 8.79 4.54 19.34
C PRO A 35 9.04 5.88 18.64
N GLN A 36 8.10 6.80 18.74
CA GLN A 36 8.21 8.09 18.04
C GLN A 36 9.53 8.83 18.35
N SER A 37 10.02 8.76 19.58
CA SER A 37 11.30 9.37 19.98
C SER A 37 12.50 8.82 19.20
N ILE A 38 12.51 7.51 18.90
CA ILE A 38 13.54 6.89 18.07
C ILE A 38 13.34 7.26 16.60
N SER A 39 12.09 7.20 16.11
CA SER A 39 11.72 7.59 14.73
C SER A 39 12.22 9.00 14.39
N GLN A 40 12.01 9.96 15.29
CA GLN A 40 12.42 11.36 15.11
C GLN A 40 13.94 11.58 15.17
N ALA A 41 14.67 10.70 15.85
CA ALA A 41 16.13 10.75 15.93
C ALA A 41 16.81 10.12 14.70
N LEU A 42 16.08 9.40 13.85
CA LEU A 42 16.66 8.80 12.65
C LEU A 42 17.09 9.87 11.63
N PRO A 43 18.19 9.63 10.90
CA PRO A 43 18.45 10.36 9.66
C PRO A 43 17.23 10.30 8.74
N LYS A 44 16.95 11.40 8.01
CA LYS A 44 15.86 11.44 7.04
C LYS A 44 15.87 10.21 6.13
N LEU A 45 14.72 9.57 5.94
CA LEU A 45 14.53 8.37 5.12
C LEU A 45 14.67 8.73 3.63
N LYS A 46 15.91 8.81 3.14
CA LYS A 46 16.26 9.10 1.74
C LYS A 46 17.53 8.37 1.32
N GLN A 47 17.71 8.18 0.02
CA GLN A 47 18.82 7.42 -0.56
C GLN A 47 20.20 7.90 -0.06
N GLY A 48 20.40 9.22 0.00
CA GLY A 48 21.67 9.81 0.46
C GLY A 48 22.04 9.53 1.93
N ASN A 49 21.15 8.91 2.71
CA ASN A 49 21.42 8.52 4.10
C ASN A 49 21.59 7.00 4.28
N LEU A 50 21.62 6.19 3.21
CA LEU A 50 21.72 4.73 3.27
C LEU A 50 22.83 4.26 4.22
N LEU A 51 24.08 4.71 4.02
CA LEU A 51 25.23 4.32 4.86
C LEU A 51 25.05 4.65 6.35
N LYS A 52 24.40 5.76 6.67
CA LYS A 52 24.14 6.15 8.07
C LYS A 52 23.07 5.24 8.68
N LEU A 53 22.01 4.97 7.94
CA LEU A 53 20.91 4.14 8.39
C LEU A 53 21.36 2.67 8.55
N THR A 54 22.11 2.11 7.59
CA THR A 54 22.63 0.75 7.70
C THR A 54 23.56 0.61 8.91
N GLY A 55 24.41 1.61 9.17
CA GLY A 55 25.25 1.66 10.37
C GLY A 55 24.43 1.67 11.68
N LEU A 56 23.37 2.48 11.75
CA LEU A 56 22.49 2.54 12.93
C LEU A 56 21.73 1.24 13.20
N PHE A 57 21.27 0.57 12.15
CA PHE A 57 20.55 -0.70 12.26
C PHE A 57 21.48 -1.93 12.30
N GLY A 58 22.80 -1.74 12.22
CA GLY A 58 23.77 -2.84 12.19
C GLY A 58 23.64 -3.73 10.95
N VAL A 59 23.14 -3.19 9.84
CA VAL A 59 22.93 -3.94 8.60
C VAL A 59 24.25 -4.12 7.86
N GLN A 60 24.56 -5.37 7.52
CA GLN A 60 25.78 -5.71 6.81
C GLN A 60 25.75 -5.25 5.35
N LYS A 61 26.89 -4.76 4.88
CA LYS A 61 27.09 -4.38 3.48
C LYS A 61 26.98 -5.60 2.56
N GLY A 62 26.29 -5.46 1.43
CA GLY A 62 26.00 -6.52 0.46
C GLY A 62 24.92 -7.51 0.90
N SER A 63 24.29 -7.31 2.06
CA SER A 63 23.19 -8.15 2.50
C SER A 63 21.91 -7.88 1.70
N SER A 64 21.00 -8.85 1.68
CA SER A 64 19.66 -8.66 1.11
C SER A 64 18.91 -7.50 1.79
N MET A 65 19.11 -7.31 3.10
CA MET A 65 18.49 -6.20 3.84
C MET A 65 19.05 -4.84 3.41
N GLU A 66 20.35 -4.71 3.10
CA GLU A 66 20.90 -3.45 2.58
C GLU A 66 20.25 -3.09 1.24
N LEU A 67 20.08 -4.06 0.34
CA LEU A 67 19.40 -3.87 -0.94
C LEU A 67 17.93 -3.46 -0.76
N GLU A 68 17.22 -4.08 0.18
CA GLU A 68 15.84 -3.70 0.52
C GLU A 68 15.77 -2.27 1.11
N MET A 69 16.72 -1.90 1.97
CA MET A 69 16.83 -0.52 2.48
C MET A 69 17.09 0.47 1.35
N GLU A 70 18.00 0.16 0.43
CA GLU A 70 18.27 0.97 -0.75
C GLU A 70 16.99 1.20 -1.58
N ASN A 71 16.27 0.12 -1.93
CA ASN A 71 15.01 0.24 -2.68
C ASN A 71 13.96 1.06 -1.94
N THR A 72 13.78 0.81 -0.63
CA THR A 72 12.84 1.55 0.21
C THR A 72 13.21 3.03 0.29
N LEU A 73 14.50 3.37 0.47
CA LEU A 73 14.94 4.75 0.58
C LEU A 73 14.88 5.49 -0.77
N ALA A 74 15.11 4.81 -1.89
CA ALA A 74 14.87 5.34 -3.22
C ALA A 74 13.38 5.67 -3.41
N HIS A 75 12.49 4.75 -3.00
CA HIS A 75 11.04 4.98 -3.02
C HIS A 75 10.64 6.18 -2.15
N CYS A 76 11.16 6.27 -0.93
CA CYS A 76 10.90 7.40 -0.03
C CYS A 76 11.45 8.74 -0.51
N SER A 77 12.44 8.71 -1.41
CA SER A 77 13.02 9.91 -2.02
C SER A 77 12.21 10.42 -3.22
N TYR A 78 11.30 9.61 -3.75
CA TYR A 78 10.47 9.98 -4.88
C TYR A 78 9.51 11.12 -4.51
N LYS A 79 9.48 12.15 -5.36
CA LYS A 79 8.55 13.28 -5.25
C LYS A 79 7.55 13.21 -6.38
N SER A 80 6.29 13.44 -6.05
CA SER A 80 5.19 13.60 -7.00
C SER A 80 4.63 15.00 -6.85
N GLU A 81 4.29 15.63 -7.96
CA GLU A 81 3.51 16.88 -7.97
C GLU A 81 1.99 16.60 -7.90
N HIS A 82 1.58 15.35 -8.08
CA HIS A 82 0.18 14.92 -8.17
C HIS A 82 -0.34 14.26 -6.89
N GLU A 83 0.56 13.83 -6.01
CA GLU A 83 0.22 13.16 -4.74
C GLU A 83 1.04 13.74 -3.59
N ILE A 84 0.45 13.78 -2.40
CA ILE A 84 1.18 14.07 -1.17
C ILE A 84 1.68 12.74 -0.62
N ARG A 85 2.98 12.61 -0.34
CA ARG A 85 3.61 11.37 0.11
C ARG A 85 4.52 11.60 1.31
N ALA A 86 4.67 10.58 2.15
CA ALA A 86 5.65 10.55 3.23
C ALA A 86 6.03 9.11 3.58
N CYS A 87 7.29 8.88 3.90
CA CYS A 87 7.71 7.67 4.60
C CYS A 87 7.84 7.95 6.10
N VAL A 88 7.32 7.06 6.93
CA VAL A 88 7.30 7.18 8.39
C VAL A 88 7.62 5.85 9.05
N THR A 89 8.24 5.88 10.24
CA THR A 89 8.67 4.69 11.00
C THR A 89 7.99 4.54 12.35
N SER A 90 7.03 5.42 12.67
CA SER A 90 6.20 5.36 13.87
C SER A 90 4.72 5.49 13.51
N GLY A 91 3.84 4.99 14.39
CA GLY A 91 2.40 5.10 14.19
C GLY A 91 1.91 6.53 14.39
N GLU A 92 2.55 7.27 15.29
CA GLU A 92 2.24 8.66 15.60
C GLU A 92 2.55 9.57 14.40
N ASP A 93 3.69 9.37 13.73
CA ASP A 93 4.04 10.13 12.53
C ASP A 93 3.11 9.78 11.35
N MET A 94 2.65 8.52 11.26
CA MET A 94 1.62 8.12 10.30
C MET A 94 0.30 8.87 10.55
N VAL A 95 -0.21 8.86 11.77
CA VAL A 95 -1.46 9.57 12.13
C VAL A 95 -1.31 11.07 11.89
N SER A 96 -0.18 11.66 12.26
CA SER A 96 0.13 13.08 12.03
C SER A 96 0.11 13.43 10.54
N PHE A 97 0.73 12.61 9.69
CA PHE A 97 0.69 12.78 8.24
C PHE A 97 -0.75 12.75 7.69
N ILE A 98 -1.52 11.70 8.05
CA ILE A 98 -2.88 11.51 7.53
C ILE A 98 -3.79 12.64 7.96
N THR A 99 -3.77 13.00 9.24
CA THR A 99 -4.63 14.06 9.78
C THR A 99 -4.28 15.44 9.23
N LYS A 100 -3.00 15.70 8.96
CA LYS A 100 -2.56 16.93 8.28
C LYS A 100 -3.04 16.99 6.82
N ALA A 101 -3.06 15.86 6.11
CA ALA A 101 -3.46 15.80 4.71
C ALA A 101 -5.00 15.84 4.52
N MET A 102 -5.73 15.18 5.42
CA MET A 102 -7.16 14.88 5.23
C MET A 102 -8.09 15.42 6.32
N GLY A 103 -7.56 15.97 7.42
CA GLY A 103 -8.34 16.33 8.60
C GLY A 103 -8.54 15.15 9.56
N SER A 104 -9.31 15.36 10.63
CA SER A 104 -9.41 14.40 11.75
C SER A 104 -10.59 13.44 11.69
N LYS A 105 -11.59 13.70 10.84
CA LYS A 105 -12.76 12.81 10.67
C LYS A 105 -12.43 11.78 9.60
N LEU A 106 -12.04 10.58 10.04
CA LEU A 106 -11.50 9.54 9.17
C LEU A 106 -12.15 8.19 9.48
N THR A 107 -12.42 7.42 8.43
CA THR A 107 -12.72 6.00 8.50
C THR A 107 -11.50 5.22 8.06
N VAL A 108 -11.13 4.19 8.83
CA VAL A 108 -9.94 3.35 8.57
C VAL A 108 -10.39 2.00 8.06
N TYR A 109 -9.74 1.54 6.99
CA TYR A 109 -9.91 0.22 6.41
C TYR A 109 -8.56 -0.51 6.39
N SER A 110 -8.59 -1.80 6.67
CA SER A 110 -7.43 -2.68 6.57
C SER A 110 -7.87 -4.03 6.03
N THR A 111 -6.91 -4.81 5.53
CA THR A 111 -7.20 -6.16 5.07
C THR A 111 -7.13 -7.14 6.25
N PRO A 112 -8.16 -7.97 6.49
CA PRO A 112 -8.14 -8.99 7.53
C PRO A 112 -7.01 -10.01 7.31
N LEU A 113 -6.49 -10.56 8.41
CA LEU A 113 -5.54 -11.68 8.39
C LEU A 113 -6.30 -12.96 8.02
N SER A 114 -6.45 -13.20 6.72
CA SER A 114 -7.16 -14.36 6.18
C SER A 114 -6.49 -14.76 4.88
N VAL A 115 -5.88 -15.95 4.88
CA VAL A 115 -5.31 -16.54 3.69
C VAL A 115 -6.45 -17.19 2.90
N MET A 116 -6.73 -16.64 1.74
CA MET A 116 -7.71 -17.18 0.80
C MET A 116 -7.08 -17.16 -0.58
N GLU A 117 -6.91 -18.34 -1.18
CA GLU A 117 -6.32 -18.47 -2.52
C GLU A 117 -7.36 -18.32 -3.62
N SER A 118 -8.59 -18.78 -3.39
CA SER A 118 -9.68 -18.69 -4.35
C SER A 118 -10.98 -18.26 -3.67
N ALA A 119 -11.74 -17.42 -4.35
CA ALA A 119 -12.98 -16.87 -3.82
C ALA A 119 -13.97 -16.50 -4.91
N THR A 120 -15.25 -16.44 -4.57
CA THR A 120 -16.28 -15.80 -5.40
C THR A 120 -16.64 -14.45 -4.80
N VAL A 121 -16.76 -13.44 -5.64
CA VAL A 121 -17.27 -12.12 -5.23
C VAL A 121 -18.75 -12.23 -4.91
N VAL A 122 -19.13 -11.90 -3.68
CA VAL A 122 -20.52 -11.92 -3.22
C VAL A 122 -21.15 -10.53 -3.30
N ASP A 123 -20.37 -9.50 -2.96
CA ASP A 123 -20.85 -8.12 -2.93
C ASP A 123 -19.69 -7.14 -3.12
N ILE A 124 -20.00 -5.95 -3.63
CA ILE A 124 -19.05 -4.86 -3.85
C ILE A 124 -19.68 -3.55 -3.40
N VAL A 125 -19.13 -2.95 -2.35
CA VAL A 125 -19.56 -1.64 -1.84
C VAL A 125 -18.51 -0.59 -2.16
N LYS A 126 -18.87 0.43 -2.93
CA LYS A 126 -17.99 1.59 -3.17
C LYS A 126 -18.05 2.52 -1.95
N VAL A 127 -16.96 2.59 -1.20
CA VAL A 127 -16.87 3.39 0.05
C VAL A 127 -16.24 4.76 -0.18
N ALA A 128 -15.45 4.94 -1.25
CA ALA A 128 -14.94 6.23 -1.68
C ALA A 128 -14.95 6.36 -3.21
N SER A 129 -15.40 7.51 -3.70
CA SER A 129 -15.42 7.86 -5.13
C SER A 129 -14.41 8.97 -5.43
N ARG A 130 -14.08 9.17 -6.71
CA ARG A 130 -13.21 10.27 -7.18
C ARG A 130 -13.65 11.61 -6.58
N GLY A 131 -12.68 12.41 -6.15
CA GLY A 131 -12.91 13.69 -5.49
C GLY A 131 -13.01 13.61 -3.96
N ARG A 132 -13.28 12.43 -3.39
CA ARG A 132 -13.11 12.20 -1.94
C ARG A 132 -11.66 11.92 -1.64
N LYS A 133 -11.12 12.49 -0.55
CA LYS A 133 -9.74 12.23 -0.17
C LYS A 133 -9.60 10.80 0.34
N VAL A 134 -8.63 10.08 -0.24
CA VAL A 134 -8.21 8.74 0.19
C VAL A 134 -6.71 8.75 0.37
N ALA A 135 -6.24 8.29 1.53
CA ALA A 135 -4.83 8.06 1.79
C ALA A 135 -4.56 6.60 2.11
N SER A 136 -3.42 6.13 1.67
CA SER A 136 -2.97 4.75 1.77
C SER A 136 -1.59 4.74 2.40
N CYS A 137 -1.39 3.92 3.42
CA CYS A 137 -0.08 3.67 4.04
C CYS A 137 0.28 2.21 3.86
N HIS A 138 1.26 1.97 2.98
CA HIS A 138 1.77 0.64 2.65
C HIS A 138 2.97 0.31 3.52
N ASN A 139 3.02 -0.89 4.07
CA ASN A 139 4.20 -1.36 4.75
C ASN A 139 5.33 -1.68 3.76
N MET A 140 6.53 -1.21 4.08
CA MET A 140 7.74 -1.41 3.28
C MET A 140 8.74 -2.28 4.05
N LYS A 141 9.55 -3.03 3.32
CA LYS A 141 10.64 -3.80 3.91
C LYS A 141 11.75 -2.86 4.38
N PHE A 142 12.03 -2.93 5.67
CA PHE A 142 13.07 -2.16 6.34
C PHE A 142 13.44 -2.88 7.66
N PRO A 143 14.58 -2.61 8.32
CA PRO A 143 14.92 -3.26 9.60
C PRO A 143 13.92 -3.02 10.74
N SER A 144 12.98 -2.10 10.56
CA SER A 144 11.83 -1.83 11.43
C SER A 144 10.59 -1.61 10.57
N LEU A 145 9.39 -1.57 11.17
CA LEU A 145 8.19 -1.28 10.37
C LEU A 145 8.26 0.16 9.83
N LEU A 146 8.20 0.28 8.52
CA LEU A 146 8.18 1.56 7.79
C LEU A 146 6.91 1.60 6.93
N PHE A 147 6.20 2.72 6.98
CA PHE A 147 5.06 2.98 6.10
C PHE A 147 5.42 3.99 5.02
N SER A 148 5.16 3.63 3.76
CA SER A 148 5.07 4.56 2.64
C SER A 148 3.63 5.00 2.51
N CYS A 149 3.35 6.22 2.99
CA CYS A 149 2.04 6.83 2.93
C CYS A 149 1.91 7.76 1.72
N HIS A 150 0.76 7.72 1.05
CA HIS A 150 0.42 8.66 0.00
C HIS A 150 -1.08 8.95 -0.02
N MET A 151 -1.45 10.13 -0.50
CA MET A 151 -2.82 10.55 -0.69
C MET A 151 -3.03 11.01 -2.13
N SER A 152 -4.10 10.51 -2.75
CA SER A 152 -4.53 10.85 -4.10
C SER A 152 -6.01 11.18 -4.13
N ALA A 153 -6.40 12.20 -4.89
CA ALA A 153 -7.80 12.60 -5.07
C ALA A 153 -8.51 11.83 -6.20
N THR A 154 -7.76 11.04 -6.98
CA THR A 154 -8.28 10.27 -8.13
C THR A 154 -8.48 8.79 -7.83
N SER A 155 -8.25 8.38 -6.58
CA SER A 155 -8.46 7.01 -6.12
C SER A 155 -9.92 6.74 -5.77
N GLU A 156 -10.36 5.51 -6.02
CA GLU A 156 -11.62 4.96 -5.53
C GLU A 156 -11.33 3.78 -4.60
N LEU A 157 -12.13 3.63 -3.55
CA LEU A 157 -12.02 2.51 -2.60
C LEU A 157 -13.31 1.71 -2.62
N MET A 158 -13.16 0.38 -2.71
CA MET A 158 -14.24 -0.58 -2.63
C MET A 158 -13.98 -1.58 -1.50
N GLN A 159 -15.04 -1.95 -0.78
CA GLN A 159 -15.06 -3.15 0.05
C GLN A 159 -15.66 -4.29 -0.76
N VAL A 160 -14.91 -5.38 -0.88
CA VAL A 160 -15.33 -6.56 -1.66
C VAL A 160 -15.57 -7.71 -0.71
N SER A 161 -16.82 -8.17 -0.64
CA SER A 161 -17.19 -9.37 0.09
C SER A 161 -16.85 -10.60 -0.75
N LEU A 162 -16.04 -11.49 -0.18
CA LEU A 162 -15.47 -12.65 -0.84
C LEU A 162 -15.85 -13.89 -0.06
N LYS A 163 -16.35 -14.92 -0.76
CA LYS A 163 -16.66 -16.22 -0.19
C LYS A 163 -15.71 -17.28 -0.73
N SER A 164 -14.98 -17.94 0.15
CA SER A 164 -14.12 -19.07 -0.20
C SER A 164 -14.92 -20.32 -0.51
N THR A 165 -14.23 -21.30 -1.10
CA THR A 165 -14.78 -22.61 -1.44
C THR A 165 -15.25 -23.40 -0.21
N ASP A 166 -14.64 -23.19 0.95
CA ASP A 166 -15.03 -23.78 2.24
C ASP A 166 -16.23 -23.07 2.92
N GLY A 167 -16.77 -22.01 2.28
CA GLY A 167 -17.93 -21.27 2.76
C GLY A 167 -17.62 -20.10 3.70
N HIS A 168 -16.37 -19.89 4.10
CA HIS A 168 -15.98 -18.70 4.87
C HIS A 168 -16.17 -17.42 4.05
N THR A 169 -16.59 -16.34 4.69
CA THR A 169 -16.80 -15.05 4.03
C THR A 169 -15.94 -13.99 4.72
N THR A 170 -15.21 -13.23 3.93
CA THR A 170 -14.36 -12.11 4.40
C THR A 170 -14.56 -10.90 3.50
N THR A 171 -14.31 -9.70 4.02
CA THR A 171 -14.35 -8.47 3.24
C THR A 171 -12.94 -7.93 3.07
N ARG A 172 -12.53 -7.68 1.82
CA ARG A 172 -11.20 -7.12 1.50
C ARG A 172 -11.33 -5.76 0.82
N PRO A 173 -10.55 -4.75 1.23
CA PRO A 173 -10.47 -3.50 0.51
C PRO A 173 -9.71 -3.66 -0.81
N ALA A 174 -10.24 -3.06 -1.88
CA ALA A 174 -9.56 -2.87 -3.15
C ALA A 174 -9.54 -1.38 -3.50
N ILE A 175 -8.35 -0.85 -3.78
CA ILE A 175 -8.17 0.53 -4.20
C ILE A 175 -7.93 0.57 -5.70
N CYS A 176 -8.56 1.52 -6.38
CA CYS A 176 -8.40 1.76 -7.81
C CYS A 176 -7.84 3.16 -8.04
N HIS A 177 -6.83 3.25 -8.90
CA HIS A 177 -6.26 4.49 -9.38
C HIS A 177 -6.84 4.77 -10.76
N MET A 178 -7.75 5.72 -10.83
CA MET A 178 -8.52 5.98 -12.04
C MET A 178 -7.72 6.77 -13.09
N ASP A 179 -6.75 7.57 -12.62
CA ASP A 179 -5.79 8.28 -13.46
C ASP A 179 -4.37 7.83 -13.09
N THR A 180 -3.71 7.19 -14.05
CA THR A 180 -2.35 6.64 -13.95
C THR A 180 -1.36 7.37 -14.84
N SER A 181 -1.74 8.52 -15.42
CA SER A 181 -0.92 9.28 -16.37
C SER A 181 0.46 9.69 -15.82
N TYR A 182 0.53 9.95 -14.52
CA TYR A 182 1.73 10.37 -13.80
C TYR A 182 2.53 9.21 -13.19
N TRP A 183 2.06 7.96 -13.34
CA TRP A 183 2.76 6.81 -12.80
C TRP A 183 4.05 6.56 -13.60
N ASN A 184 5.07 6.01 -12.92
CA ASN A 184 6.30 5.59 -13.57
C ASN A 184 5.96 4.58 -14.69
N PRO A 185 6.37 4.82 -15.96
CA PRO A 185 6.11 3.89 -17.06
C PRO A 185 6.62 2.47 -16.82
N SER A 186 7.65 2.31 -16.00
CA SER A 186 8.21 1.01 -15.61
C SER A 186 7.48 0.37 -14.41
N HIS A 187 6.38 0.94 -13.92
CA HIS A 187 5.62 0.38 -12.81
C HIS A 187 5.06 -1.00 -13.18
N ILE A 188 5.22 -1.97 -12.29
CA ILE A 188 4.91 -3.39 -12.57
C ILE A 188 3.44 -3.63 -12.98
N ALA A 189 2.52 -2.80 -12.49
CA ALA A 189 1.11 -2.88 -12.89
C ALA A 189 0.89 -2.75 -14.41
N PHE A 190 1.71 -1.93 -15.09
CA PHE A 190 1.65 -1.75 -16.54
C PHE A 190 2.08 -3.01 -17.29
N GLN A 191 3.07 -3.72 -16.76
CA GLN A 191 3.51 -5.00 -17.30
C GLN A 191 2.45 -6.09 -17.07
N VAL A 192 1.87 -6.16 -15.87
CA VAL A 192 0.86 -7.17 -15.50
C VAL A 192 -0.44 -6.99 -16.29
N LEU A 193 -0.88 -5.74 -16.47
CA LEU A 193 -2.15 -5.44 -17.13
C LEU A 193 -2.01 -5.13 -18.62
N ASN A 194 -0.78 -5.15 -19.15
CA ASN A 194 -0.48 -4.74 -20.52
C ASN A 194 -1.08 -3.36 -20.86
N LEU A 195 -0.77 -2.37 -20.01
CA LEU A 195 -1.24 -0.99 -20.11
C LEU A 195 -0.07 -0.02 -20.15
N GLU A 196 -0.32 1.21 -20.59
CA GLU A 196 0.62 2.33 -20.49
C GLU A 196 0.06 3.40 -19.54
N PRO A 197 0.90 4.30 -19.00
CA PRO A 197 0.46 5.44 -18.20
C PRO A 197 -0.69 6.21 -18.86
N GLY A 198 -1.78 6.40 -18.13
CA GLY A 198 -2.95 7.18 -18.58
C GLY A 198 -3.84 6.48 -19.61
N LYS A 199 -3.51 5.25 -20.04
CA LYS A 199 -4.33 4.46 -20.97
C LYS A 199 -5.36 3.56 -20.27
N GLY A 200 -5.35 3.51 -18.95
CA GLY A 200 -6.31 2.74 -18.18
C GLY A 200 -6.21 2.98 -16.68
N SER A 201 -7.20 2.47 -15.96
CA SER A 201 -7.26 2.47 -14.50
C SER A 201 -6.68 1.17 -13.95
N VAL A 202 -5.98 1.27 -12.82
CA VAL A 202 -5.32 0.14 -12.16
C VAL A 202 -5.94 -0.04 -10.79
N CYS A 203 -6.51 -1.21 -10.52
CA CYS A 203 -6.92 -1.60 -9.17
C CYS A 203 -5.92 -2.56 -8.57
N HIS A 204 -5.86 -2.59 -7.25
CA HIS A 204 -5.14 -3.64 -6.55
C HIS A 204 -5.73 -3.96 -5.18
N TRP A 205 -5.46 -5.18 -4.73
CA TRP A 205 -5.73 -5.60 -3.36
C TRP A 205 -4.76 -4.93 -2.40
N PHE A 206 -5.24 -4.56 -1.22
CA PHE A 206 -4.39 -3.96 -0.20
C PHE A 206 -3.66 -5.05 0.62
N PRO A 207 -2.34 -4.95 0.83
CA PRO A 207 -1.59 -5.91 1.65
C PRO A 207 -2.09 -5.98 3.10
N GLU A 208 -1.79 -7.08 3.79
CA GLU A 208 -1.96 -7.16 5.25
C GLU A 208 -1.13 -6.06 5.94
N ASN A 209 -1.58 -5.61 7.13
CA ASN A 209 -0.87 -4.60 7.93
C ASN A 209 -0.59 -3.27 7.19
N SER A 210 -1.33 -3.00 6.11
CA SER A 210 -1.41 -1.69 5.47
C SER A 210 -2.77 -1.07 5.78
N PHE A 211 -2.82 0.27 5.84
CA PHE A 211 -4.02 1.01 6.20
C PHE A 211 -4.49 1.95 5.09
N ILE A 212 -5.81 2.04 4.91
CA ILE A 212 -6.46 3.00 4.03
C ILE A 212 -7.33 3.91 4.88
N PHE A 213 -7.23 5.21 4.66
CA PHE A 213 -7.97 6.24 5.36
C PHE A 213 -8.86 6.96 4.35
N VAL A 214 -10.13 7.12 4.70
CA VAL A 214 -11.11 7.87 3.92
C VAL A 214 -11.65 9.01 4.77
N GLU A 215 -11.67 10.23 4.22
CA GLU A 215 -12.29 11.40 4.87
C GLU A 215 -13.78 11.11 5.11
N SER A 216 -14.25 11.15 6.36
CA SER A 216 -15.63 10.79 6.75
C SER A 216 -16.64 11.91 6.51
#